data_AF-A0A0R2AQH4-F1
#
_entry.id   AF-A0A0R2AQH4-F1
#
_cell.length_a   1.000
_cell.length_b   1.000
_cell.length_c   1.000
_cell.angle_alpha   90.00
_cell.angle_beta   90.00
_cell.angle_gamma   90.00
#
_symmetry.space_group_name_H-M   'P 1'
#
loop_
_entity.id
_entity.type
_entity.pdbx_description
1 polymer ?
#
loop_
_entity_poly.entity_id
_entity_poly.type
_entity_poly.pdbx_seq_one_letter_code
_entity_poly.pdbx_strand_id
1 'polypeptide(L)'
;MHDEDAINELFEKYRPLVNKLWATYYLHGFDVDDWYQEAIIVMLNSVKRYDVEKMVNFGVFFKMSLKNKCFDLIRRSNAQKRIPVTMQTSFNSNEKFLSDTMSDALAVCPESQIILQEKILKLLKVCSDFEQKTLVALFSKKDFSEIALENNCKESKVSNAFERCRVKFNKLTL
;
A
#
# COMPACT_ATOMS: atom_id res chain seq x y z
N MET A 1 -30.87 28.01 10.31
CA MET A 1 -30.82 26.61 10.76
C MET A 1 -30.11 25.87 9.65
N HIS A 2 -28.90 25.38 9.88
CA HIS A 2 -28.08 24.77 8.84
C HIS A 2 -28.63 23.35 8.57
N ASP A 3 -28.52 22.85 7.33
CA ASP A 3 -29.02 21.51 6.99
C ASP A 3 -28.39 20.40 7.86
N GLU A 4 -27.16 20.64 8.36
CA GLU A 4 -26.46 19.78 9.31
C GLU A 4 -27.18 19.69 10.67
N ASP A 5 -27.71 20.80 11.18
CA ASP A 5 -28.42 20.83 12.46
C ASP A 5 -29.70 19.98 12.40
N ALA A 6 -30.42 20.08 11.29
CA ALA A 6 -31.66 19.34 11.06
C ALA A 6 -31.41 17.82 10.97
N ILE A 7 -30.29 17.40 10.38
CA ILE A 7 -29.92 15.98 10.30
C ILE A 7 -29.46 15.45 11.65
N ASN A 8 -28.72 16.23 12.43
CA ASN A 8 -28.35 15.84 13.79
C ASN A 8 -29.58 15.67 14.67
N GLU A 9 -30.55 16.58 14.59
CA GLU A 9 -31.82 16.45 15.32
C GLU A 9 -32.59 15.18 14.89
N LEU A 10 -32.65 14.91 13.58
CA LEU A 10 -33.27 13.70 13.05
C LEU A 10 -32.53 12.44 13.51
N PHE A 11 -31.20 12.47 13.55
CA PHE A 11 -30.38 11.36 14.00
C PHE A 11 -30.66 11.04 15.46
N GLU A 12 -30.67 12.04 16.35
CA GLU A 12 -30.96 11.84 17.77
C GLU A 12 -32.35 11.22 17.98
N LYS A 13 -33.34 11.61 17.17
CA LYS A 13 -34.69 11.00 17.20
C LYS A 13 -34.68 9.51 16.87
N TYR A 14 -33.80 9.05 15.98
CA TYR A 14 -33.68 7.64 15.59
C TYR A 14 -32.49 6.92 16.24
N ARG A 15 -31.72 7.58 17.11
CA ARG A 15 -30.59 6.99 17.83
C ARG A 15 -30.94 5.70 18.59
N PRO A 16 -32.12 5.58 19.24
CA PRO A 16 -32.53 4.31 19.86
C PRO A 16 -32.65 3.14 18.87
N LEU A 17 -33.08 3.43 17.63
CA LEU A 17 -33.14 2.43 16.56
C LEU A 17 -31.73 2.00 16.15
N VAL A 18 -30.83 2.95 15.96
CA VAL A 18 -29.42 2.72 15.60
C VAL A 18 -28.73 1.84 16.67
N ASN A 19 -28.95 2.15 17.95
CA ASN A 19 -28.43 1.37 19.08
C ASN A 19 -29.02 -0.04 19.14
N LYS A 20 -30.31 -0.20 18.83
CA LYS A 20 -30.94 -1.52 18.81
C LYS A 20 -30.35 -2.40 17.72
N LEU A 21 -30.06 -1.85 16.53
CA LEU A 21 -29.40 -2.60 15.47
C LEU A 21 -27.94 -2.94 15.83
N TRP A 22 -27.20 -2.02 16.45
CA TRP A 22 -25.85 -2.28 16.97
C TRP A 22 -25.82 -3.50 17.89
N ALA A 23 -26.74 -3.55 18.87
CA ALA A 23 -26.84 -4.66 19.80
C ALA A 23 -27.27 -5.99 19.13
N THR A 24 -27.92 -5.92 17.96
CA THR A 24 -28.42 -7.10 17.25
C THR A 24 -27.36 -7.70 16.31
N TYR A 25 -26.51 -6.86 15.71
CA TYR A 25 -25.55 -7.27 14.70
C TYR A 25 -24.12 -7.10 15.21
N TYR A 26 -23.39 -8.21 15.33
CA TYR A 26 -21.97 -8.15 15.64
C TYR A 26 -21.17 -7.70 14.41
N LEU A 27 -20.73 -6.44 14.40
CA LEU A 27 -19.88 -5.86 13.36
C LEU A 27 -18.43 -5.94 13.83
N HIS A 28 -17.72 -6.98 13.39
CA HIS A 28 -16.35 -7.23 13.81
C HIS A 28 -15.38 -6.15 13.28
N GLY A 29 -14.62 -5.53 14.19
CA GLY A 29 -13.65 -4.48 13.87
C GLY A 29 -14.27 -3.09 13.67
N PHE A 30 -15.51 -2.91 14.10
CA PHE A 30 -16.16 -1.60 14.18
C PHE A 30 -16.28 -1.19 15.64
N ASP A 31 -16.03 0.08 15.92
CA ASP A 31 -16.38 0.70 17.19
C ASP A 31 -17.77 1.35 17.09
N VAL A 32 -18.32 1.74 18.25
CA VAL A 32 -19.65 2.38 18.33
C VAL A 32 -19.67 3.68 17.54
N ASP A 33 -18.58 4.43 17.54
CA ASP A 33 -18.46 5.68 16.79
C ASP A 33 -18.45 5.43 15.27
N ASP A 34 -17.77 4.38 14.77
CA ASP A 34 -17.82 3.99 13.37
C ASP A 34 -19.25 3.62 12.94
N TRP A 35 -19.96 2.92 13.81
CA TRP A 35 -21.35 2.55 13.56
C TRP A 35 -22.26 3.79 13.49
N TYR A 36 -22.06 4.77 14.37
CA TYR A 36 -22.81 6.03 14.31
C TYR A 36 -22.53 6.80 13.04
N GLN A 37 -21.27 6.88 12.60
CA GLN A 37 -20.92 7.51 11.33
C GLN A 37 -21.60 6.82 10.14
N GLU A 38 -21.56 5.48 10.09
CA GLU A 38 -22.25 4.73 9.04
C GLU A 38 -23.77 4.92 9.08
N ALA A 39 -24.36 5.01 10.27
CA ALA A 39 -25.78 5.28 10.42
C ALA A 39 -26.18 6.68 9.96
N ILE A 40 -25.35 7.70 10.21
CA ILE A 40 -25.54 9.07 9.71
C ILE A 40 -25.47 9.08 8.17
N ILE A 41 -24.48 8.40 7.58
CA ILE A 41 -24.35 8.29 6.12
C ILE A 41 -25.58 7.60 5.52
N VAL A 42 -26.08 6.53 6.13
CA VAL A 42 -27.31 5.88 5.68
C VAL A 42 -28.50 6.82 5.81
N MET A 43 -28.61 7.59 6.89
CA MET A 43 -29.70 8.54 7.10
C MET A 43 -29.72 9.63 6.02
N LEU A 44 -28.56 10.24 5.74
CA LEU A 44 -28.37 11.21 4.66
C LEU A 44 -28.85 10.67 3.31
N ASN A 45 -28.45 9.44 2.98
CA ASN A 45 -28.87 8.78 1.75
C ASN A 45 -30.35 8.41 1.74
N SER A 46 -30.90 8.01 2.89
CA SER A 46 -32.31 7.69 3.05
C SER A 46 -33.18 8.93 2.90
N VAL A 47 -32.82 10.08 3.48
CA VAL A 47 -33.57 11.34 3.33
C VAL A 47 -33.61 11.76 1.86
N LYS A 48 -32.49 11.71 1.14
CA LYS A 48 -32.42 12.06 -0.30
C LYS A 48 -33.24 11.13 -1.20
N ARG A 49 -33.44 9.87 -0.78
CA ARG A 49 -34.15 8.83 -1.56
C ARG A 49 -35.56 8.58 -1.07
N TYR A 50 -35.97 9.23 0.02
CA TYR A 50 -37.29 9.02 0.59
C TYR A 50 -38.33 9.65 -0.32
N ASP A 51 -39.33 8.85 -0.65
CA ASP A 51 -40.42 9.23 -1.53
C ASP A 51 -41.70 9.20 -0.71
N VAL A 52 -42.31 10.38 -0.54
CA VAL A 52 -43.49 10.58 0.31
C VAL A 52 -44.73 9.95 -0.33
N GLU A 53 -44.73 9.72 -1.64
CA GLU A 53 -45.84 9.07 -2.35
C GLU A 53 -45.89 7.56 -2.05
N LYS A 54 -44.76 6.97 -1.63
CA LYS A 54 -44.74 5.61 -1.12
C LYS A 54 -45.29 5.64 0.31
N MET A 55 -46.43 5.00 0.55
CA MET A 55 -47.16 4.92 1.83
C MET A 55 -46.40 4.23 2.99
N VAL A 56 -45.09 4.41 3.10
CA VAL A 56 -44.21 3.82 4.11
C VAL A 56 -43.62 4.96 4.94
N ASN A 57 -43.77 4.87 6.26
CA ASN A 57 -43.16 5.82 7.18
C ASN A 57 -41.62 5.78 7.03
N PHE A 58 -40.99 6.95 6.99
CA PHE A 58 -39.54 7.13 6.94
C PHE A 58 -38.80 6.23 7.94
N GLY A 59 -39.30 6.08 9.16
CA GLY A 59 -38.66 5.22 10.17
C GLY A 59 -38.54 3.75 9.76
N VAL A 60 -39.55 3.22 9.04
CA VAL A 60 -39.54 1.84 8.52
C VAL A 60 -38.55 1.73 7.37
N PHE A 61 -38.54 2.72 6.48
CA PHE A 61 -37.61 2.79 5.36
C PHE A 61 -36.15 2.86 5.86
N PHE A 62 -35.86 3.79 6.77
CA PHE A 62 -34.52 3.97 7.35
C PHE A 62 -34.05 2.72 8.10
N LYS A 63 -34.93 2.07 8.88
CA LYS A 63 -34.62 0.79 9.53
C LYS A 63 -34.20 -0.28 8.52
N MET A 64 -34.88 -0.37 7.38
CA MET A 64 -34.55 -1.33 6.33
C MET A 64 -33.18 -1.00 5.70
N SER A 65 -32.93 0.27 5.38
CA SER A 65 -31.66 0.73 4.83
C SER A 65 -30.49 0.45 5.78
N LEU A 66 -30.64 0.72 7.08
CA LEU A 66 -29.63 0.40 8.10
C LEU A 66 -29.36 -1.10 8.20
N LYS A 67 -30.41 -1.92 8.19
CA LYS A 67 -30.27 -3.38 8.23
C LYS A 67 -29.50 -3.92 7.02
N ASN A 68 -29.78 -3.40 5.83
CA ASN A 68 -29.04 -3.74 4.61
C ASN A 68 -27.57 -3.34 4.72
N LYS A 69 -27.30 -2.14 5.26
CA LYS A 69 -25.93 -1.68 5.53
C LYS A 69 -25.19 -2.61 6.49
N CYS A 70 -25.84 -3.12 7.56
CA CYS A 70 -25.24 -4.13 8.44
C CYS A 70 -24.80 -5.38 7.66
N PHE A 71 -25.66 -5.91 6.79
CA PHE A 71 -25.30 -7.07 5.97
C PHE A 71 -24.14 -6.80 5.01
N ASP A 72 -24.08 -5.61 4.43
CA ASP A 72 -22.99 -5.21 3.54
C ASP A 72 -21.66 -5.10 4.30
N LEU A 73 -21.68 -4.53 5.51
CA LEU A 73 -20.51 -4.46 6.39
C LEU A 73 -20.01 -5.86 6.78
N ILE A 74 -20.91 -6.76 7.17
CA ILE A 74 -20.58 -8.16 7.48
C ILE A 74 -19.96 -8.86 6.26
N ARG A 75 -20.55 -8.68 5.07
CA ARG A 75 -20.04 -9.28 3.83
C ARG A 75 -18.65 -8.74 3.49
N ARG A 76 -18.43 -7.43 3.65
CA ARG A 76 -17.12 -6.79 3.43
C ARG A 76 -16.07 -7.31 4.42
N SER A 77 -16.40 -7.40 5.70
CA SER A 77 -15.50 -7.97 6.73
C SER A 77 -15.13 -9.41 6.40
N ASN A 78 -16.12 -10.25 6.03
CA ASN A 78 -15.87 -11.64 5.63
C ASN A 78 -15.03 -11.75 4.35
N ALA A 79 -15.17 -10.81 3.40
CA ALA A 79 -14.34 -10.77 2.21
C ALA A 79 -12.89 -10.37 2.52
N GLN A 80 -12.66 -9.40 3.42
CA GLN A 80 -11.32 -9.04 3.90
C GLN A 80 -10.65 -10.19 4.66
N LYS A 81 -11.43 -11.02 5.36
CA LYS A 81 -10.96 -12.24 6.02
C LYS A 81 -10.65 -13.40 5.06
N ARG A 82 -10.86 -13.26 3.74
CA ARG A 82 -10.38 -14.25 2.73
C ARG A 82 -8.88 -14.14 2.42
N ILE A 83 -8.12 -13.52 3.32
CA ILE A 83 -6.66 -13.69 3.39
C ILE A 83 -6.43 -14.96 4.23
N PRO A 84 -5.56 -15.90 3.81
CA PRO A 84 -5.31 -17.12 4.57
C PRO A 84 -5.02 -16.78 6.03
N VAL A 85 -5.71 -17.42 6.98
CA VAL A 85 -5.55 -17.21 8.44
C VAL A 85 -4.08 -17.37 8.88
N THR A 86 -3.28 -18.11 8.11
CA THR A 86 -1.83 -18.25 8.24
C THR A 86 -1.04 -16.94 8.11
N MET A 87 -1.59 -15.87 7.53
CA MET A 87 -0.94 -14.56 7.44
C MET A 87 -1.44 -13.55 8.48
N GLN A 88 -2.43 -13.90 9.32
CA GLN A 88 -2.98 -13.01 10.34
C GLN A 88 -2.42 -13.37 11.72
N THR A 89 -1.12 -13.20 11.90
CA THR A 89 -0.50 -13.25 13.23
C THR A 89 -0.20 -11.82 13.68
N SER A 90 -0.53 -11.50 14.93
CA SER A 90 -0.15 -10.20 15.48
C SER A 90 1.37 -10.19 15.70
N PHE A 91 2.02 -9.08 15.36
CA PHE A 91 3.46 -8.89 15.53
C PHE A 91 3.89 -9.19 16.98
N ASN A 92 3.09 -8.75 17.96
CA ASN A 92 3.35 -8.92 19.38
C ASN A 92 3.20 -10.37 19.87
N SER A 93 2.43 -11.23 19.18
CA SER A 93 2.25 -12.63 19.59
C SER A 93 3.49 -13.47 19.36
N ASN A 94 4.28 -13.12 18.33
CA ASN A 94 5.42 -13.88 17.85
C ASN A 94 6.67 -13.02 17.75
N GLU A 95 6.79 -11.96 18.56
CA GLU A 95 7.85 -10.95 18.47
C GLU A 95 9.24 -11.57 18.39
N LYS A 96 9.54 -12.60 19.21
CA LYS A 96 10.79 -13.36 19.16
C LYS A 96 10.97 -14.20 17.89
N PHE A 97 9.93 -14.90 17.45
CA PHE A 97 10.02 -15.73 16.23
C PHE A 97 10.16 -14.86 14.98
N LEU A 98 9.47 -13.71 14.97
CA LEU A 98 9.46 -12.78 13.86
C LEU A 98 10.74 -11.93 13.84
N SER A 99 11.27 -11.50 14.99
CA SER A 99 12.59 -10.84 15.09
C SER A 99 13.72 -11.74 14.62
N ASP A 100 13.62 -13.04 14.91
CA ASP A 100 14.69 -14.00 14.58
C ASP A 100 14.58 -14.51 13.13
N THR A 101 13.40 -14.44 12.51
CA THR A 101 13.15 -14.99 11.15
C THR A 101 13.02 -13.90 10.08
N MET A 102 12.60 -12.68 10.42
CA MET A 102 12.54 -11.58 9.46
C MET A 102 13.93 -11.01 9.21
N SER A 103 14.54 -11.49 8.12
CA SER A 103 15.66 -10.79 7.51
C SER A 103 15.17 -9.45 6.98
N ASP A 104 15.78 -8.35 7.42
CA ASP A 104 15.55 -7.04 6.80
C ASP A 104 15.96 -7.13 5.33
N ALA A 105 15.00 -6.91 4.42
CA ALA A 105 15.24 -6.95 2.98
C ALA A 105 16.23 -5.86 2.52
N LEU A 106 16.45 -4.84 3.36
CA LEU A 106 17.42 -3.76 3.15
C LEU A 106 18.72 -3.97 3.91
N ALA A 107 18.81 -4.95 4.82
CA ALA A 107 20.06 -5.25 5.51
C ALA A 107 21.07 -5.81 4.51
N VAL A 108 21.99 -4.95 4.09
CA VAL A 108 23.10 -5.35 3.24
C VAL A 108 24.08 -6.16 4.10
N CYS A 109 24.21 -7.45 3.81
CA CYS A 109 25.17 -8.32 4.48
C CYS A 109 26.60 -7.75 4.32
N PRO A 110 27.37 -7.54 5.42
CA PRO A 110 28.74 -7.03 5.32
C PRO A 110 29.64 -7.87 4.40
N GLU A 111 29.44 -9.20 4.39
CA GLU A 111 30.15 -10.12 3.50
C GLU A 111 29.84 -9.85 2.02
N SER A 112 28.57 -9.61 1.68
CA SER A 112 28.19 -9.30 0.30
C SER A 112 28.74 -7.94 -0.15
N GLN A 113 28.88 -6.97 0.76
CA GLN A 113 29.57 -5.71 0.49
C GLN A 113 31.05 -5.90 0.19
N ILE A 114 31.76 -6.71 1.00
CA ILE A 114 33.19 -6.98 0.81
C ILE A 114 33.41 -7.71 -0.53
N ILE A 115 32.60 -8.72 -0.84
CA ILE A 115 32.66 -9.44 -2.12
C ILE A 115 32.40 -8.48 -3.29
N LEU A 116 31.42 -7.59 -3.17
CA LEU A 116 31.13 -6.60 -4.21
C LEU A 116 32.31 -5.63 -4.42
N GLN A 117 32.91 -5.12 -3.34
CA GLN A 117 34.08 -4.25 -3.42
C GLN A 117 35.26 -4.94 -4.10
N GLU A 118 35.55 -6.20 -3.74
CA GLU A 118 36.63 -6.96 -4.36
C GLU A 118 36.38 -7.18 -5.85
N LYS A 119 35.12 -7.47 -6.24
CA LYS A 119 34.72 -7.62 -7.64
C LYS A 119 34.89 -6.33 -8.44
N ILE A 120 34.50 -5.18 -7.87
CA ILE A 120 34.69 -3.87 -8.51
C ILE A 120 36.19 -3.59 -8.71
N LEU A 121 37.03 -3.86 -7.71
CA LEU A 121 38.48 -3.68 -7.83
C LEU A 121 39.10 -4.60 -8.90
N LYS A 122 38.67 -5.86 -8.98
CA LYS A 122 39.10 -6.79 -10.04
C LYS A 122 38.62 -6.34 -11.42
N LEU A 123 37.38 -5.85 -11.52
CA LEU A 123 36.83 -5.31 -12.76
C LEU A 123 37.65 -4.12 -13.26
N LEU A 124 37.96 -3.15 -12.38
CA LEU A 124 38.77 -1.99 -12.74
C LEU A 124 40.14 -2.40 -13.29
N LYS A 125 40.79 -3.44 -12.75
CA LYS A 125 42.07 -3.95 -13.28
C LYS A 125 41.98 -4.54 -14.70
N VAL A 126 40.83 -5.05 -15.11
CA VAL A 126 40.62 -5.73 -16.42
C VAL A 126 39.99 -4.78 -17.46
N CYS A 127 39.32 -3.72 -16.99
CA CYS A 127 38.76 -2.68 -17.83
C CYS A 127 39.84 -1.77 -18.41
N SER A 128 39.67 -1.38 -19.67
CA SER A 128 40.49 -0.35 -20.32
C SER A 128 40.21 1.03 -19.71
N ASP A 129 41.15 1.96 -19.78
CA ASP A 129 41.00 3.34 -19.29
C ASP A 129 39.70 4.01 -19.75
N PHE A 130 39.25 3.73 -20.98
CA PHE A 130 37.99 4.26 -21.52
C PHE A 130 36.76 3.62 -20.88
N GLU A 131 36.82 2.32 -20.61
CA GLU A 131 35.76 1.55 -19.94
C GLU A 131 35.63 1.97 -18.48
N GLN A 132 36.74 2.20 -17.78
CA GLN A 132 36.76 2.71 -16.41
C GLN A 132 36.17 4.12 -16.34
N LYS A 133 36.59 5.03 -17.23
CA LYS A 133 36.04 6.40 -17.29
C LYS A 133 34.53 6.40 -17.54
N THR A 134 34.07 5.55 -18.46
CA THR A 134 32.64 5.37 -18.76
C THR A 134 31.88 4.85 -17.53
N LEU A 135 32.42 3.85 -16.83
CA LEU A 135 31.81 3.26 -15.65
C LEU A 135 31.71 4.25 -14.48
N VAL A 136 32.78 5.02 -14.22
CA VAL A 136 32.80 6.07 -13.18
C VAL A 136 31.79 7.18 -13.47
N ALA A 137 31.71 7.61 -14.74
CA ALA A 137 30.73 8.61 -15.15
C ALA A 137 29.28 8.12 -15.00
N LEU A 138 29.02 6.83 -15.27
CA LEU A 138 27.72 6.21 -15.06
C LEU A 138 27.36 6.12 -13.56
N PHE A 139 28.32 5.76 -12.70
CA PHE A 139 28.11 5.81 -11.24
C PHE A 139 27.85 7.23 -10.72
N SER A 140 28.34 8.25 -11.43
CA SER A 140 28.05 9.65 -11.15
C SER A 140 26.69 10.11 -11.70
N LYS A 141 25.85 9.18 -12.18
CA LYS A 141 24.51 9.41 -12.77
C LYS A 141 24.51 10.27 -14.04
N LYS A 142 25.59 10.28 -14.82
CA LYS A 142 25.62 10.95 -16.13
C LYS A 142 24.95 10.10 -17.19
N ASP A 143 24.25 10.74 -18.11
CA ASP A 143 23.61 10.08 -19.24
C ASP A 143 24.62 9.69 -20.33
N PHE A 144 24.30 8.67 -21.13
CA PHE A 144 25.17 8.19 -22.21
C PHE A 144 25.56 9.30 -23.20
N SER A 145 24.65 10.24 -23.46
CA SER A 145 24.87 11.41 -24.31
C SER A 145 25.88 12.39 -23.71
N GLU A 146 25.82 12.61 -22.39
CA GLU A 146 26.76 13.49 -21.67
C GLU A 146 28.17 12.89 -21.65
N ILE A 147 28.28 11.58 -21.41
CA ILE A 147 29.56 10.86 -21.42
C ILE A 147 30.19 10.89 -22.81
N ALA A 148 29.37 10.76 -23.86
CA ALA A 148 29.80 10.84 -25.25
C ALA A 148 30.37 12.23 -25.59
N LEU A 149 29.69 13.29 -25.12
CA LEU A 149 30.09 14.68 -25.32
C LEU A 149 31.40 15.00 -24.57
N GLU A 150 31.55 14.60 -23.31
CA GLU A 150 32.77 14.80 -22.52
C GLU A 150 33.99 14.07 -23.09
N ASN A 151 33.78 12.91 -23.72
CA ASN A 151 34.87 12.11 -24.29
C ASN A 151 35.08 12.35 -25.80
N ASN A 152 34.39 13.32 -26.41
CA ASN A 152 34.42 13.58 -27.86
C ASN A 152 34.20 12.29 -28.69
N CYS A 153 33.25 11.47 -28.27
CA CYS A 153 32.96 10.16 -28.87
C CYS A 153 31.48 10.05 -29.27
N LYS A 154 31.16 9.09 -30.14
CA LYS A 154 29.76 8.74 -30.45
C LYS A 154 29.14 7.96 -29.29
N GLU A 155 27.85 8.14 -29.04
CA GLU A 155 27.08 7.38 -28.03
C GLU A 155 27.22 5.86 -28.21
N SER A 156 27.25 5.39 -29.46
CA SER A 156 27.49 3.97 -29.78
C SER A 156 28.79 3.43 -29.19
N LYS A 157 29.84 4.26 -29.07
CA LYS A 157 31.12 3.85 -28.47
C LYS A 157 31.00 3.72 -26.94
N VAL A 158 30.17 4.56 -26.30
CA VAL A 158 29.89 4.51 -24.86
C VAL A 158 29.04 3.28 -24.52
N SER A 159 27.99 3.01 -25.30
CA SER A 159 27.17 1.79 -25.15
C SER A 159 27.99 0.50 -25.35
N ASN A 160 28.85 0.47 -26.37
CA ASN A 160 29.79 -0.64 -26.58
C ASN A 160 30.79 -0.81 -25.42
N ALA A 161 31.28 0.29 -24.84
CA ALA A 161 32.16 0.22 -23.66
C ALA A 161 31.41 -0.32 -22.43
N PHE A 162 30.16 0.11 -22.22
CA PHE A 162 29.31 -0.39 -21.15
C PHE A 162 29.02 -1.90 -21.29
N GLU A 163 28.67 -2.37 -22.50
CA GLU A 163 28.43 -3.80 -22.74
C GLU A 163 29.71 -4.63 -22.53
N ARG A 164 30.88 -4.11 -22.92
CA ARG A 164 32.15 -4.77 -22.61
C ARG A 164 32.43 -4.85 -21.10
N CYS A 165 32.16 -3.78 -20.35
CA CYS A 165 32.23 -3.80 -18.88
C CYS A 165 31.31 -4.86 -18.30
N ARG A 166 30.07 -4.94 -18.78
CA ARG A 166 29.07 -5.91 -18.32
C ARG A 166 29.49 -7.35 -18.58
N VAL A 167 30.01 -7.65 -19.78
CA VAL A 167 30.54 -8.99 -20.12
C VAL A 167 31.74 -9.34 -19.24
N LYS A 168 32.65 -8.39 -18.98
CA LYS A 168 33.82 -8.59 -18.10
C LYS A 168 33.40 -8.85 -16.65
N PHE A 169 32.41 -8.11 -16.14
CA PHE A 169 31.85 -8.30 -14.80
C PHE A 169 31.20 -9.68 -14.65
N ASN A 170 30.42 -10.12 -15.65
CA ASN A 170 29.82 -11.45 -15.63
C ASN A 170 30.86 -12.58 -15.67
N LYS A 171 31.97 -12.41 -16.42
CA LYS A 171 33.08 -13.39 -16.44
C LYS A 171 33.85 -13.50 -15.12
N LEU A 172 33.83 -12.45 -14.30
CA LEU A 172 34.41 -12.46 -12.94
C LEU A 172 33.51 -13.17 -11.91
N THR A 173 32.36 -13.69 -12.32
CA THR A 173 31.36 -14.35 -11.45
C THR A 173 31.47 -15.88 -11.51
N LEU A 174 32.69 -16.42 -11.63
CA LEU A 174 33.01 -17.84 -11.43
C LEU A 174 33.88 -18.01 -10.19
#